data_AF-A0A660QTN5-F1
#
_entry.id   AF-A0A660QTN5-F1
#
_cell.length_a   1.000
_cell.length_b   1.000
_cell.length_c   1.000
_cell.angle_alpha   90.00
_cell.angle_beta   90.00
_cell.angle_gamma   90.00
#
_symmetry.space_group_name_H-M   'P 1'
#
loop_
_entity.id
_entity.type
_entity.pdbx_description
1 polymer ?
#
loop_
_entity_poly.entity_id
_entity_poly.type
_entity_poly.pdbx_seq_one_letter_code
_entity_poly.pdbx_strand_id
1 'polypeptide(L)'
;MKYMPYLLLILGMVCTAIGFLWLAGYGVILYAAPLLKDVLDITFETSKWMLLITIFTISSGICLSFYIVSKATEGNYTPFLSSAVICSGFSLSLQLFRMIVNGFSWVGIELLGEAGRVRIMTAASAGILLFTCFFFVTTLVILREEFIKR
;
A
#
# COMPACT_ATOMS: atom_id res chain seq x y z
N MET A 1 19.54 16.45 -12.43
CA MET A 1 18.79 16.85 -11.21
C MET A 1 19.42 16.20 -9.98
N LYS A 2 20.20 16.95 -9.19
CA LYS A 2 20.99 16.41 -8.06
C LYS A 2 20.14 15.87 -6.89
N TYR A 3 18.88 16.28 -6.79
CA TYR A 3 17.98 15.95 -5.68
C TYR A 3 17.02 14.78 -5.94
N MET A 4 16.87 14.36 -7.20
CA MET A 4 15.93 13.31 -7.59
C MET A 4 16.11 11.99 -6.82
N PRO A 5 17.34 11.45 -6.61
CA PRO A 5 17.49 10.19 -5.86
C PRO A 5 17.05 10.31 -4.40
N TYR A 6 17.28 11.47 -3.75
CA TYR A 6 16.86 11.69 -2.37
C TYR A 6 15.34 11.74 -2.23
N LEU A 7 14.64 12.38 -3.18
CA LEU A 7 13.18 12.41 -3.20
C LEU A 7 12.59 11.01 -3.36
N LEU A 8 13.19 10.17 -4.22
CA LEU A 8 12.76 8.79 -4.42
C LEU A 8 13.01 7.90 -3.20
N LEU A 9 14.13 8.12 -2.50
CA LEU A 9 14.42 7.44 -1.24
C LEU A 9 13.38 7.80 -0.17
N ILE A 10 13.08 9.10 -0.01
CA ILE A 10 12.05 9.58 0.92
C ILE A 10 10.69 9.01 0.55
N LEU A 11 10.33 8.99 -0.74
CA LEU A 11 9.08 8.40 -1.21
C LEU A 11 8.97 6.92 -0.86
N GLY A 12 10.05 6.15 -1.03
CA GLY A 12 10.12 4.75 -0.63
C GLY A 12 9.90 4.57 0.87
N MET A 13 10.61 5.35 1.70
CA MET A 13 10.48 5.32 3.16
C MET A 13 9.06 5.71 3.63
N VAL A 14 8.46 6.75 3.04
CA VAL A 14 7.08 7.17 3.35
C VAL A 14 6.09 6.08 2.97
N CYS A 15 6.24 5.44 1.81
CA CYS A 15 5.39 4.32 1.40
C CYS A 15 5.48 3.14 2.38
N THR A 16 6.69 2.78 2.81
CA THR A 16 6.91 1.75 3.83
C THR A 16 6.26 2.13 5.17
N ALA A 17 6.45 3.38 5.63
CA ALA A 17 5.86 3.86 6.87
C ALA A 17 4.33 3.83 6.85
N ILE A 18 3.71 4.29 5.75
CA ILE A 18 2.25 4.21 5.56
C ILE A 18 1.77 2.76 5.62
N GLY A 19 2.47 1.83 4.96
CA GLY A 19 2.15 0.41 5.03
C GLY A 19 2.22 -0.15 6.45
N PHE A 20 3.25 0.20 7.23
CA PHE A 20 3.32 -0.18 8.64
C PHE A 20 2.24 0.46 9.49
N LEU A 21 1.84 1.70 9.22
CA LEU A 21 0.71 2.35 9.90
C LEU A 21 -0.61 1.62 9.62
N TRP A 22 -0.85 1.16 8.38
CA TRP A 22 -2.01 0.33 8.07
C TRP A 22 -1.98 -1.01 8.80
N LEU A 23 -0.81 -1.66 8.86
CA LEU A 23 -0.64 -2.91 9.58
C LEU A 23 -0.90 -2.74 11.08
N ALA A 24 -0.36 -1.67 11.67
CA ALA A 24 -0.57 -1.33 13.08
C ALA A 24 -2.05 -1.01 13.35
N GLY A 25 -2.69 -0.19 12.50
CA GLY A 25 -4.11 0.11 12.61
C GLY A 25 -4.98 -1.14 12.54
N TYR A 26 -4.68 -2.06 11.62
CA TYR A 26 -5.36 -3.35 11.55
C TYR A 26 -5.17 -4.18 12.81
N GLY A 27 -3.95 -4.26 13.34
CA GLY A 27 -3.66 -4.98 14.58
C GLY A 27 -4.41 -4.40 15.80
N VAL A 28 -4.46 -3.08 15.91
CA VAL A 28 -5.21 -2.38 16.98
C VAL A 28 -6.71 -2.67 16.87
N ILE A 29 -7.28 -2.63 15.66
CA ILE A 29 -8.69 -2.94 15.43
C ILE A 29 -9.01 -4.38 15.85
N LEU A 30 -8.17 -5.34 15.47
CA LEU A 30 -8.36 -6.75 15.86
C LEU A 30 -8.21 -6.97 17.37
N TYR A 31 -7.28 -6.27 18.02
CA TYR A 31 -7.11 -6.34 19.46
C TYR A 31 -8.30 -5.73 20.23
N ALA A 32 -8.87 -4.63 19.69
CA ALA A 32 -10.04 -3.97 20.27
C ALA A 32 -11.37 -4.65 19.92
N ALA A 33 -11.40 -5.51 18.91
CA ALA A 33 -12.59 -6.22 18.45
C ALA A 33 -13.43 -6.91 19.56
N PRO A 34 -12.86 -7.67 20.52
CA PRO A 34 -13.66 -8.27 21.60
C PRO A 34 -14.33 -7.22 22.48
N LEU A 35 -13.63 -6.15 22.86
CA LEU A 35 -14.18 -5.05 23.66
C LEU A 35 -15.31 -4.32 22.92
N LEU A 36 -15.14 -4.08 21.63
CA LEU A 36 -16.13 -3.39 20.81
C LEU A 36 -17.36 -4.27 20.55
N LYS A 37 -17.19 -5.59 20.46
CA LYS A 37 -18.32 -6.53 20.40
C LYS A 37 -19.15 -6.48 21.68
N ASP A 38 -18.50 -6.49 22.84
CA ASP A 38 -19.21 -6.52 24.13
C ASP A 38 -19.92 -5.20 24.48
N VAL A 39 -19.40 -4.06 23.99
CA VAL A 39 -19.93 -2.71 24.32
C VAL A 39 -20.86 -2.16 23.24
N LEU A 40 -20.58 -2.43 21.96
CA LEU A 40 -21.28 -1.81 20.81
C LEU A 40 -21.99 -2.82 19.91
N ASP A 41 -21.90 -4.13 20.20
CA ASP A 41 -22.43 -5.23 19.36
C ASP A 41 -21.92 -5.21 17.90
N ILE A 42 -20.70 -4.68 17.71
CA ILE A 42 -20.03 -4.62 16.41
C ILE A 42 -19.09 -5.81 16.27
N THR A 43 -19.34 -6.67 15.27
CA THR A 43 -18.45 -7.79 14.92
C THR A 43 -17.40 -7.35 13.90
N PHE A 44 -16.12 -7.51 14.25
CA PHE A 44 -14.99 -7.27 13.35
C PHE A 44 -14.52 -8.55 12.68
N GLU A 45 -14.25 -8.50 11.39
CA GLU A 45 -13.71 -9.62 10.62
C GLU A 45 -12.25 -9.41 10.21
N THR A 46 -11.52 -10.53 10.07
CA THR A 46 -10.13 -10.51 9.60
C THR A 46 -10.09 -10.48 8.08
N SER A 47 -9.59 -9.39 7.49
CA SER A 47 -9.40 -9.29 6.05
C SER A 47 -8.02 -9.77 5.61
N LYS A 48 -7.99 -10.92 4.93
CA LYS A 48 -6.80 -11.44 4.23
C LYS A 48 -6.37 -10.50 3.10
N TRP A 49 -7.32 -9.84 2.44
CA TRP A 49 -7.05 -8.96 1.31
C TRP A 49 -6.37 -7.68 1.74
N MET A 50 -6.83 -7.08 2.84
CA MET A 50 -6.21 -5.88 3.40
C MET A 50 -4.78 -6.16 3.87
N LEU A 51 -4.53 -7.33 4.48
CA LEU A 51 -3.18 -7.77 4.83
C LEU A 51 -2.29 -7.92 3.59
N LEU A 52 -2.76 -8.60 2.55
CA LEU A 52 -2.00 -8.77 1.30
C LEU A 52 -1.65 -7.43 0.65
N ILE A 53 -2.63 -6.53 0.52
CA ILE A 53 -2.43 -5.18 -0.01
C ILE A 53 -1.38 -4.42 0.81
N THR A 54 -1.44 -4.55 2.14
CA THR A 54 -0.49 -3.91 3.05
C THR A 54 0.93 -4.46 2.87
N ILE A 55 1.09 -5.79 2.81
CA ILE A 55 2.38 -6.45 2.59
C ILE A 55 3.00 -6.02 1.26
N PHE A 56 2.21 -6.02 0.18
CA PHE A 56 2.69 -5.56 -1.13
C PHE A 56 3.08 -4.08 -1.12
N THR A 57 2.33 -3.23 -0.41
CA THR A 57 2.65 -1.80 -0.27
C THR A 57 3.98 -1.61 0.47
N ILE A 58 4.16 -2.24 1.64
CA ILE A 58 5.41 -2.21 2.42
C ILE A 58 6.59 -2.68 1.56
N SER A 59 6.42 -3.83 0.90
CA SER A 59 7.45 -4.43 0.05
C SER A 59 7.85 -3.48 -1.08
N SER A 60 6.88 -2.82 -1.71
CA SER A 60 7.15 -1.86 -2.79
C SER A 60 7.99 -0.65 -2.32
N GLY A 61 7.69 -0.10 -1.14
CA GLY A 61 8.44 1.01 -0.55
C GLY A 61 9.87 0.63 -0.16
N ILE A 62 10.04 -0.57 0.40
CA ILE A 62 11.34 -1.12 0.77
C ILE A 62 12.18 -1.35 -0.49
N CYS A 63 11.60 -1.97 -1.52
CA CYS A 63 12.28 -2.20 -2.80
C CYS A 63 12.68 -0.89 -3.49
N LEU A 64 11.82 0.14 -3.49
CA LEU A 64 12.19 1.45 -4.04
C LEU A 64 13.37 2.08 -3.29
N SER A 65 13.38 1.96 -1.96
CA SER A 65 14.46 2.47 -1.13
C SER A 65 15.79 1.76 -1.42
N PHE A 66 15.76 0.42 -1.52
CA PHE A 66 16.94 -0.37 -1.88
C PHE A 66 17.40 -0.14 -3.31
N TYR A 67 16.49 0.13 -4.26
CA TYR A 67 16.87 0.53 -5.62
C TYR A 67 17.77 1.78 -5.60
N ILE A 68 17.40 2.81 -4.83
CA ILE A 68 18.20 4.04 -4.74
C ILE A 68 19.55 3.77 -4.09
N VAL A 69 19.58 3.03 -2.99
CA VAL A 69 20.83 2.68 -2.29
C VAL A 69 21.74 1.86 -3.21
N SER A 70 21.22 0.82 -3.86
CA SER A 70 21.98 -0.04 -4.76
C SER A 70 22.51 0.72 -5.98
N LYS A 71 21.71 1.65 -6.52
CA LYS A 71 22.15 2.53 -7.62
C LYS A 71 23.27 3.48 -7.19
N ALA A 72 23.22 3.99 -5.96
CA ALA A 72 24.26 4.87 -5.41
C ALA A 72 25.58 4.13 -5.12
N THR A 73 25.53 2.83 -4.82
CA THR A 73 26.72 1.99 -4.58
C THR A 73 27.17 1.23 -5.82
N GLU A 74 26.71 1.61 -7.02
CA GLU A 74 27.02 0.93 -8.30
C GLU A 74 26.71 -0.58 -8.33
N GLY A 75 25.75 -1.02 -7.51
CA GLY A 75 25.29 -2.41 -7.45
C GLY A 75 24.22 -2.74 -8.49
N ASN A 76 23.77 -4.00 -8.52
CA ASN A 76 22.66 -4.42 -9.36
C ASN A 76 21.31 -3.93 -8.79
N TYR A 77 20.87 -2.76 -9.26
CA TYR A 77 19.63 -2.11 -8.81
C TYR A 77 18.36 -2.58 -9.55
N THR A 78 18.52 -3.28 -10.68
CA THR A 78 17.43 -3.77 -11.54
C THR A 78 16.38 -4.61 -10.80
N PRO A 79 16.75 -5.66 -10.02
CA PRO A 79 15.75 -6.49 -9.35
C PRO A 79 14.92 -5.69 -8.35
N PHE A 80 15.53 -4.74 -7.62
CA PHE A 80 14.81 -3.92 -6.66
C PHE A 80 13.76 -3.02 -7.32
N LEU A 81 14.11 -2.36 -8.44
CA LEU A 81 13.15 -1.51 -9.15
C LEU A 81 12.00 -2.33 -9.75
N SER A 82 12.32 -3.47 -10.37
CA SER A 82 11.31 -4.38 -10.92
C SER A 82 10.38 -4.91 -9.82
N SER A 83 10.91 -5.33 -8.68
CA SER A 83 10.11 -5.76 -7.53
C SER A 83 9.24 -4.63 -6.98
N ALA A 84 9.73 -3.39 -6.93
CA ALA A 84 8.92 -2.24 -6.49
C ALA A 84 7.69 -2.02 -7.39
N VAL A 85 7.88 -2.11 -8.71
CA VAL A 85 6.79 -2.00 -9.70
C VAL A 85 5.82 -3.17 -9.59
N ILE A 86 6.33 -4.40 -9.50
CA ILE A 86 5.48 -5.60 -9.39
C ILE A 86 4.63 -5.55 -8.11
N CYS A 87 5.23 -5.27 -6.96
CA CYS A 87 4.53 -5.21 -5.69
C CYS A 87 3.47 -4.09 -5.67
N SER A 88 3.81 -2.89 -6.16
CA SER A 88 2.83 -1.79 -6.23
C SER A 88 1.70 -2.08 -7.23
N GLY A 89 2.00 -2.73 -8.36
CA GLY A 89 1.01 -3.19 -9.33
C GLY A 89 0.06 -4.25 -8.77
N PHE A 90 0.57 -5.22 -8.00
CA PHE A 90 -0.28 -6.20 -7.30
C PHE A 90 -1.15 -5.53 -6.23
N SER A 91 -0.58 -4.63 -5.42
CA SER A 91 -1.35 -3.85 -4.43
C SER A 91 -2.50 -3.09 -5.10
N LEU A 92 -2.23 -2.39 -6.20
CA LEU A 92 -3.24 -1.63 -6.94
C LEU A 92 -4.33 -2.54 -7.52
N SER A 93 -3.92 -3.65 -8.16
CA SER A 93 -4.85 -4.59 -8.79
C SER A 93 -5.78 -5.25 -7.78
N LEU A 94 -5.26 -5.62 -6.61
CA LEU A 94 -6.05 -6.15 -5.51
C LEU A 94 -7.05 -5.11 -4.99
N GLN A 95 -6.63 -3.86 -4.79
CA GLN A 95 -7.53 -2.79 -4.36
C GLN A 95 -8.68 -2.56 -5.36
N LEU A 96 -8.37 -2.51 -6.66
CA LEU A 96 -9.39 -2.38 -7.71
C LEU A 96 -10.34 -3.57 -7.73
N PHE A 97 -9.82 -4.79 -7.61
CA PHE A 97 -10.64 -6.00 -7.52
C PHE A 97 -11.60 -5.93 -6.31
N ARG A 98 -11.11 -5.52 -5.14
CA ARG A 98 -11.96 -5.40 -3.95
C ARG A 98 -12.98 -4.27 -4.08
N MET A 99 -12.65 -3.17 -4.76
CA MET A 99 -13.61 -2.12 -5.08
C MET A 99 -14.70 -2.57 -6.06
N ILE A 100 -14.38 -3.45 -7.00
CA ILE A 100 -15.40 -4.03 -7.91
C ILE A 100 -16.35 -4.93 -7.13
N VAL A 101 -15.84 -5.75 -6.22
CA VAL A 101 -16.64 -6.73 -5.46
C VAL A 101 -17.46 -6.07 -4.34
N ASN A 102 -16.86 -5.17 -3.56
CA ASN A 102 -17.47 -4.58 -2.36
C ASN A 102 -17.79 -3.08 -2.51
N GLY A 103 -17.56 -2.48 -3.68
CA GLY A 103 -17.71 -1.04 -3.87
C GLY A 103 -16.59 -0.20 -3.23
N PHE A 104 -16.73 1.13 -3.30
CA PHE A 104 -15.70 2.05 -2.80
C PHE A 104 -15.49 2.03 -1.28
N SER A 105 -16.37 1.38 -0.50
CA SER A 105 -16.20 1.22 0.95
C SER A 105 -15.61 -0.13 1.34
N TRP A 106 -14.93 -0.81 0.41
CA TRP A 106 -14.46 -2.18 0.57
C TRP A 106 -13.66 -2.42 1.86
N VAL A 107 -12.81 -1.47 2.30
CA VAL A 107 -12.06 -1.59 3.55
C VAL A 107 -13.01 -1.69 4.75
N GLY A 108 -14.01 -0.81 4.81
CA GLY A 108 -15.01 -0.84 5.86
C GLY A 108 -15.82 -2.12 5.81
N ILE A 109 -16.31 -2.50 4.63
CA ILE A 109 -17.14 -3.68 4.44
C ILE A 109 -16.42 -4.97 4.85
N GLU A 110 -15.12 -5.06 4.60
CA GLU A 110 -14.33 -6.24 4.99
C GLU A 110 -13.97 -6.30 6.46
N LEU A 111 -13.93 -5.16 7.14
CA LEU A 111 -13.59 -5.11 8.57
C LEU A 111 -14.83 -5.16 9.45
N LEU A 112 -15.97 -4.64 8.98
CA LEU A 112 -17.16 -4.34 9.78
C LEU A 112 -18.47 -4.88 9.16
N GLY A 113 -18.41 -5.57 8.03
CA GLY A 113 -19.62 -5.95 7.28
C GLY A 113 -20.40 -4.74 6.76
N GLU A 114 -21.73 -4.85 6.64
CA GLU A 114 -22.56 -3.73 6.16
C GLU A 114 -22.49 -2.48 7.06
N ALA A 115 -22.16 -2.63 8.35
CA ALA A 115 -21.91 -1.48 9.24
C ALA A 115 -20.70 -0.64 8.80
N GLY A 116 -19.79 -1.21 8.00
CA GLY A 116 -18.65 -0.54 7.41
C GLY A 116 -18.96 0.36 6.22
N ARG A 117 -20.21 0.41 5.74
CA ARG A 117 -20.65 1.23 4.61
C ARG A 117 -20.83 2.71 5.03
N VAL A 118 -19.76 3.32 5.51
CA VAL A 118 -19.73 4.71 5.98
C VAL A 118 -18.81 5.58 5.12
N ARG A 119 -19.15 6.85 4.97
CA ARG A 119 -18.40 7.81 4.13
C ARG A 119 -16.92 7.90 4.48
N ILE A 120 -16.56 7.75 5.76
CA ILE A 120 -15.18 7.76 6.23
C ILE A 120 -14.39 6.58 5.64
N MET A 121 -14.98 5.38 5.61
CA MET A 121 -14.34 4.19 5.04
C MET A 121 -14.25 4.26 3.52
N THR A 122 -15.22 4.90 2.86
CA THR A 122 -15.15 5.23 1.43
C THR A 122 -13.97 6.16 1.13
N ALA A 123 -13.83 7.24 1.91
CA ALA A 123 -12.74 8.21 1.74
C ALA A 123 -11.37 7.58 2.02
N ALA A 124 -11.27 6.75 3.06
CA ALA A 124 -10.06 6.01 3.37
C ALA A 124 -9.67 5.08 2.21
N SER A 125 -10.61 4.27 1.72
CA SER A 125 -10.40 3.35 0.60
C SER A 125 -9.96 4.08 -0.68
N ALA A 126 -10.58 5.22 -0.99
CA ALA A 126 -10.20 6.05 -2.13
C ALA A 126 -8.81 6.70 -1.95
N GLY A 127 -8.48 7.17 -0.75
CA GLY A 127 -7.17 7.75 -0.44
C GLY A 127 -6.04 6.74 -0.57
N ILE A 128 -6.26 5.52 -0.07
CA ILE A 128 -5.33 4.38 -0.23
C ILE A 128 -5.11 4.10 -1.72
N LEU A 129 -6.18 4.01 -2.50
CA LEU A 129 -6.09 3.77 -3.94
C LEU A 129 -5.31 4.86 -4.67
N LEU A 130 -5.62 6.13 -4.41
CA LEU A 130 -4.95 7.26 -5.03
C LEU A 130 -3.45 7.27 -4.70
N PHE A 131 -3.10 6.98 -3.45
CA PHE A 131 -1.71 6.85 -3.04
C PHE A 131 -1.00 5.71 -3.77
N THR A 132 -1.60 4.52 -3.82
CA THR A 132 -1.02 3.37 -4.52
C THR A 132 -0.90 3.61 -6.02
N CYS A 133 -1.89 4.29 -6.64
CA CYS A 133 -1.85 4.67 -8.04
C CYS A 133 -0.71 5.65 -8.34
N PHE A 134 -0.58 6.71 -7.53
CA PHE A 134 0.51 7.66 -7.63
C PHE A 134 1.89 6.98 -7.50
N PHE A 135 2.03 6.12 -6.49
CA PHE A 135 3.27 5.39 -6.25
C PHE A 135 3.60 4.45 -7.42
N PHE A 136 2.63 3.66 -7.89
CA PHE A 136 2.78 2.77 -9.03
C PHE A 136 3.22 3.50 -10.30
N VAL A 137 2.51 4.57 -10.68
CA VAL A 137 2.86 5.39 -11.85
C VAL A 137 4.28 5.96 -11.71
N THR A 138 4.65 6.45 -10.53
CA THR A 138 6.00 6.95 -10.28
C THR A 138 7.06 5.86 -10.50
N THR A 139 6.87 4.67 -9.93
CA THR A 139 7.81 3.55 -10.12
C THR A 139 7.89 3.08 -11.57
N LEU A 140 6.78 3.09 -12.32
CA LEU A 140 6.75 2.75 -13.74
C LEU A 140 7.52 3.77 -14.60
N VAL A 141 7.35 5.06 -14.33
CA VAL A 141 8.07 6.12 -15.05
C VAL A 141 9.57 5.96 -14.84
N ILE A 142 10.02 5.69 -13.61
CA ILE A 142 11.43 5.47 -13.31
C ILE A 142 11.94 4.22 -14.01
N LEU A 143 11.21 3.10 -13.96
CA LEU A 143 11.58 1.87 -14.66
C LEU A 143 11.76 2.12 -16.16
N ARG A 144 10.83 2.84 -16.79
CA ARG A 144 10.92 3.22 -18.20
C ARG A 144 12.17 4.06 -18.47
N GLU A 145 12.47 5.04 -17.63
CA GLU A 145 13.67 5.87 -17.80
C GLU A 145 14.98 5.06 -17.68
N GLU A 146 15.06 4.09 -16.77
CA GLU A 146 16.25 3.23 -16.65
C GLU A 146 16.43 2.35 -17.88
N PHE A 147 15.35 1.85 -18.48
CA PHE A 147 15.41 1.06 -19.72
C PHE A 147 15.83 1.88 -20.94
N ILE A 148 15.43 3.16 -21.03
CA ILE A 148 15.81 4.03 -22.15
C ILE A 148 17.26 4.49 -22.04
N LYS A 149 17.79 4.62 -20.82
CA LYS A 149 19.18 5.06 -20.58
C LYS A 149 20.22 3.94 -20.69
N ARG A 150 19.80 2.67 -20.75
CA ARG A 150 20.65 1.53 -21.10
C ARG A 150 20.84 1.42 -22.60
#